data_AF-A0A945W5Q0-F1
#
_entry.id   AF-A0A945W5Q0-F1
#
_cell.length_a   1.000
_cell.length_b   1.000
_cell.length_c   1.000
_cell.angle_alpha   90.00
_cell.angle_beta   90.00
_cell.angle_gamma   90.00
#
_symmetry.space_group_name_H-M   'P 1'
#
loop_
_entity.id
_entity.type
_entity.pdbx_description
1 polymer ?
#
loop_
_entity_poly.entity_id
_entity_poly.type
_entity_poly.pdbx_seq_one_letter_code
_entity_poly.pdbx_strand_id
1 'polypeptide(L)'
;MDNKYKIATIINYCTNDYKFIGHCIKEAKLFSDQVIVPVCDHFLDGTPENRELLEKTYKENSDNVEFYEYKYDNNVFDNLEYCAVHACSRLEGFRRIKDDIDYIIFLDADEIIEGTRFKEFLDRSDFNNYNALSFSSYYYFREVTLRANKLQDSTIMVNKRLLTSDMLNQVIAGGYDRTGIGGIDSVVPGEKMRNIPGLDGKPMIHHYSWVRTKDEMLKKVQTFGHKSDGDWISLVENEFSQDFKGIDFIHGYKYEVVEPYITIGNGHHVKGHEITRSFIIPVLDYSPHSPYNIETLLKDLENIPGEVICVFNSIEVFEKLHNHPRIDRYCFNSLNAGVSRSWNIGINMAEGRTAFILNSDVHIRSLAVSQLESYLLRLDKAVIVGPQGAIIDYKNHRDKKYYGKG
;
A
#
# COMPACT_ATOMS: atom_id res chain seq x y z
N MET A 1 -11.73 -5.26 26.99
CA MET A 1 -12.35 -6.59 26.81
C MET A 1 -11.26 -7.43 26.21
N ASP A 2 -10.83 -8.47 26.93
CA ASP A 2 -9.78 -9.37 26.46
C ASP A 2 -10.34 -10.21 25.31
N ASN A 3 -9.54 -10.41 24.26
CA ASN A 3 -9.92 -11.26 23.13
C ASN A 3 -10.19 -12.69 23.63
N LYS A 4 -11.18 -13.37 23.03
CA LYS A 4 -11.53 -14.76 23.37
C LYS A 4 -10.38 -15.74 23.14
N TYR A 5 -9.50 -15.42 22.20
CA TYR A 5 -8.34 -16.23 21.82
C TYR A 5 -7.12 -15.33 21.69
N LYS A 6 -5.95 -15.86 22.03
CA LYS A 6 -4.68 -15.17 21.80
C LYS A 6 -4.12 -15.50 20.42
N ILE A 7 -3.89 -14.46 19.62
CA ILE A 7 -3.46 -14.61 18.22
C ILE A 7 -2.03 -14.11 18.06
N ALA A 8 -1.20 -14.89 17.38
CA ALA A 8 0.08 -14.41 16.89
C ALA A 8 0.07 -14.31 15.36
N THR A 9 0.69 -13.25 14.84
CA THR A 9 0.87 -13.03 13.41
C THR A 9 2.35 -13.12 13.06
N ILE A 10 2.70 -14.02 12.14
CA ILE A 10 4.04 -14.13 11.55
C ILE A 10 3.98 -13.55 10.15
N ILE A 11 4.75 -12.49 9.90
CA ILE A 11 4.78 -11.77 8.62
C ILE A 11 6.13 -12.03 7.95
N ASN A 12 6.13 -12.76 6.85
CA ASN A 12 7.31 -12.91 6.02
C ASN A 12 7.62 -11.56 5.33
N TYR A 13 8.89 -11.13 5.43
CA TYR A 13 9.30 -9.83 4.94
C TYR A 13 10.68 -9.89 4.29
N CYS A 14 10.79 -9.16 3.17
CA CYS A 14 12.05 -8.78 2.55
C CYS A 14 11.97 -7.29 2.13
N THR A 15 13.09 -6.62 1.89
CA THR A 15 13.05 -5.17 1.62
C THR A 15 12.40 -4.79 0.29
N ASN A 16 12.20 -5.75 -0.63
CA ASN A 16 11.37 -5.54 -1.82
C ASN A 16 9.88 -5.27 -1.48
N ASP A 17 9.46 -5.57 -0.25
CA ASP A 17 8.08 -5.39 0.24
C ASP A 17 7.96 -4.23 1.23
N TYR A 18 9.00 -3.40 1.34
CA TYR A 18 9.06 -2.26 2.27
C TYR A 18 7.81 -1.37 2.21
N LYS A 19 7.23 -1.19 1.02
CA LYS A 19 6.07 -0.34 0.81
C LYS A 19 4.77 -0.89 1.44
N PHE A 20 4.74 -2.17 1.81
CA PHE A 20 3.55 -2.83 2.37
C PHE A 20 3.69 -3.12 3.86
N ILE A 21 4.91 -3.37 4.35
CA ILE A 21 5.14 -3.90 5.71
C ILE A 21 4.53 -3.03 6.81
N GLY A 22 4.62 -1.70 6.69
CA GLY A 22 4.02 -0.79 7.68
C GLY A 22 2.50 -0.88 7.76
N HIS A 23 1.83 -1.05 6.62
CA HIS A 23 0.38 -1.25 6.58
C HIS A 23 -0.01 -2.63 7.13
N CYS A 24 0.72 -3.69 6.74
CA CYS A 24 0.48 -5.05 7.22
C CYS A 24 0.63 -5.14 8.75
N ILE A 25 1.71 -4.59 9.30
CA ILE A 25 1.94 -4.50 10.75
C ILE A 25 0.84 -3.72 11.45
N LYS A 26 0.47 -2.55 10.92
CA LYS A 26 -0.54 -1.67 11.51
C LYS A 26 -1.87 -2.40 11.68
N GLU A 27 -2.32 -3.11 10.65
CA GLU A 27 -3.57 -3.85 10.71
C GLU A 27 -3.46 -5.13 11.57
N ALA A 28 -2.35 -5.86 11.49
CA ALA A 28 -2.10 -7.06 12.30
C ALA A 28 -2.20 -6.78 13.80
N LYS A 29 -1.70 -5.62 14.24
CA LYS A 29 -1.75 -5.17 15.65
C LYS A 29 -3.17 -4.97 16.19
N LEU A 30 -4.17 -4.80 15.33
CA LEU A 30 -5.55 -4.57 15.80
C LEU A 30 -6.16 -5.83 16.39
N PHE A 31 -5.69 -7.02 15.98
CA PHE A 31 -6.25 -8.31 16.40
C PHE A 31 -5.22 -9.27 17.01
N SER A 32 -3.91 -8.99 16.88
CA SER A 32 -2.86 -9.89 17.39
C SER A 32 -2.34 -9.49 18.76
N ASP A 33 -2.08 -10.50 19.60
CA ASP A 33 -1.38 -10.40 20.88
C ASP A 33 0.15 -10.44 20.71
N GLN A 34 0.62 -11.00 19.59
CA GLN A 34 2.02 -11.03 19.20
C GLN A 34 2.16 -10.83 17.69
N VAL A 35 3.07 -9.95 17.25
CA VAL A 35 3.42 -9.78 15.84
C VAL A 35 4.92 -10.01 15.70
N ILE A 36 5.31 -10.95 14.85
CA ILE A 36 6.70 -11.34 14.60
C ILE A 36 6.99 -11.18 13.12
N VAL A 37 8.11 -10.53 12.81
CA VAL A 37 8.59 -10.32 11.44
C VAL A 37 9.98 -10.97 11.32
N PRO A 38 10.06 -12.25 10.93
CA PRO A 38 11.33 -12.88 10.58
C PRO A 38 11.91 -12.25 9.31
N VAL A 39 13.21 -11.95 9.33
CA VAL A 39 13.93 -11.32 8.23
C VAL A 39 15.21 -12.11 7.96
N CYS A 40 15.36 -12.64 6.75
CA CYS A 40 16.64 -13.22 6.33
C CYS A 40 17.62 -12.09 6.00
N ASP A 41 18.90 -12.24 6.26
CA ASP A 41 19.91 -11.24 5.88
C ASP A 41 20.24 -11.22 4.36
N HIS A 42 19.61 -12.10 3.55
CA HIS A 42 19.76 -12.19 2.10
C HIS A 42 18.43 -12.50 1.41
N PHE A 43 18.33 -12.12 0.13
CA PHE A 43 17.26 -12.53 -0.78
C PHE A 43 17.45 -13.99 -1.25
N LEU A 44 16.43 -14.55 -1.92
CA LEU A 44 16.45 -15.95 -2.40
C LEU A 44 17.41 -16.23 -3.55
N ASP A 45 18.03 -15.19 -4.11
CA ASP A 45 19.13 -15.34 -5.08
C ASP A 45 20.51 -15.30 -4.39
N GLY A 46 20.54 -15.24 -3.06
CA GLY A 46 21.76 -15.16 -2.26
C GLY A 46 22.38 -13.76 -2.21
N THR A 47 21.75 -12.74 -2.79
CA THR A 47 22.22 -11.36 -2.66
C THR A 47 21.87 -10.79 -1.28
N PRO A 48 22.73 -9.98 -0.64
CA PRO A 48 22.44 -9.40 0.66
C PRO A 48 21.19 -8.51 0.65
N GLU A 49 20.45 -8.53 1.75
CA GLU A 49 19.33 -7.61 1.97
C GLU A 49 19.78 -6.14 1.98
N ASN A 50 18.83 -5.23 1.68
CA ASN A 50 19.09 -3.80 1.76
C ASN A 50 19.13 -3.34 3.23
N ARG A 51 20.35 -3.30 3.80
CA ARG A 51 20.59 -2.93 5.20
C ARG A 51 20.00 -1.56 5.59
N GLU A 52 20.15 -0.54 4.74
CA GLU A 52 19.62 0.80 4.99
C GLU A 52 18.08 0.76 5.08
N LEU A 53 17.44 0.04 4.17
CA LEU A 53 15.99 -0.08 4.14
C LEU A 53 15.45 -0.94 5.28
N LEU A 54 16.19 -1.96 5.74
CA LEU A 54 15.88 -2.70 6.96
C LEU A 54 15.93 -1.81 8.20
N GLU A 55 17.01 -1.05 8.39
CA GLU A 55 17.13 -0.11 9.52
C GLU A 55 16.00 0.91 9.52
N LYS A 56 15.64 1.43 8.33
CA LYS A 56 14.47 2.29 8.16
C LYS A 56 13.17 1.59 8.56
N THR A 57 12.96 0.35 8.10
CA THR A 57 11.79 -0.47 8.45
C THR A 57 11.65 -0.63 9.95
N TYR A 58 12.73 -0.98 10.65
CA TYR A 58 12.71 -1.21 12.09
C TYR A 58 12.40 0.07 12.84
N LYS A 59 13.00 1.20 12.43
CA LYS A 59 12.76 2.49 13.04
C LYS A 59 11.31 2.95 12.88
N GLU A 60 10.69 2.70 11.73
CA GLU A 60 9.30 3.11 11.44
C GLU A 60 8.26 2.20 12.12
N ASN A 61 8.65 0.99 12.51
CA ASN A 61 7.73 -0.04 13.01
C ASN A 61 8.09 -0.61 14.40
N SER A 62 8.96 0.07 15.15
CA SER A 62 9.55 -0.47 16.39
C SER A 62 8.55 -0.75 17.51
N ASP A 63 7.37 -0.12 17.49
CA ASP A 63 6.41 -0.26 18.57
C ASP A 63 5.69 -1.61 18.49
N ASN A 64 5.86 -2.47 19.48
CA ASN A 64 5.04 -3.69 19.66
C ASN A 64 5.07 -4.68 18.47
N VAL A 65 6.23 -4.81 17.81
CA VAL A 65 6.56 -5.84 16.81
C VAL A 65 7.93 -6.42 17.15
N GLU A 66 8.07 -7.73 17.02
CA GLU A 66 9.35 -8.41 17.14
C GLU A 66 9.95 -8.66 15.75
N PHE A 67 10.92 -7.83 15.36
CA PHE A 67 11.77 -8.14 14.21
C PHE A 67 12.83 -9.15 14.63
N TYR A 68 12.99 -10.21 13.84
CA TYR A 68 13.99 -11.23 14.08
C TYR A 68 14.83 -11.50 12.84
N GLU A 69 16.09 -11.04 12.88
CA GLU A 69 17.05 -11.37 11.83
C GLU A 69 17.65 -12.75 12.03
N TYR A 70 17.69 -13.52 10.95
CA TYR A 70 18.38 -14.80 10.87
C TYR A 70 19.27 -14.86 9.62
N LYS A 71 20.27 -15.74 9.68
CA LYS A 71 21.28 -15.84 8.63
C LYS A 71 20.83 -16.74 7.49
N TYR A 72 21.15 -16.33 6.27
CA TYR A 72 21.11 -17.17 5.10
C TYR A 72 22.17 -18.27 5.21
N ASP A 73 21.78 -19.52 4.98
CA ASP A 73 22.68 -20.68 4.98
C ASP A 73 22.72 -21.30 3.60
N ASN A 74 23.76 -21.00 2.82
CA ASN A 74 23.93 -21.53 1.45
C ASN A 74 23.74 -23.05 1.38
N ASN A 75 24.15 -23.82 2.41
CA ASN A 75 24.03 -25.29 2.38
C ASN A 75 22.57 -25.76 2.49
N VAL A 76 21.72 -24.96 3.11
CA VAL A 76 20.29 -25.25 3.23
C VAL A 76 19.60 -24.70 1.98
N PHE A 77 19.75 -23.41 1.71
CA PHE A 77 18.91 -22.69 0.75
C PHE A 77 19.20 -23.07 -0.71
N ASP A 78 20.44 -23.37 -1.08
CA ASP A 78 20.79 -23.76 -2.45
C ASP A 78 20.24 -25.17 -2.81
N ASN A 79 19.87 -25.96 -1.80
CA ASN A 79 19.29 -27.30 -1.95
C ASN A 79 17.77 -27.34 -1.72
N LEU A 80 17.14 -26.19 -1.42
CA LEU A 80 15.70 -26.13 -1.24
C LEU A 80 14.99 -25.99 -2.58
N GLU A 81 13.94 -26.78 -2.78
CA GLU A 81 13.06 -26.63 -3.93
C GLU A 81 12.12 -25.42 -3.74
N TYR A 82 11.86 -24.72 -4.86
CA TYR A 82 10.65 -23.93 -5.07
C TYR A 82 10.46 -22.77 -4.06
N CYS A 83 9.48 -22.90 -3.16
CA CYS A 83 9.05 -21.89 -2.20
C CYS A 83 9.47 -22.18 -0.75
N ALA A 84 10.21 -23.27 -0.52
CA ALA A 84 10.52 -23.75 0.84
C ALA A 84 11.27 -22.72 1.70
N VAL A 85 11.95 -21.75 1.08
CA VAL A 85 12.58 -20.65 1.81
C VAL A 85 11.58 -19.78 2.57
N HIS A 86 10.40 -19.52 1.99
CA HIS A 86 9.35 -18.79 2.69
C HIS A 86 8.86 -19.58 3.92
N ALA A 87 8.85 -20.91 3.86
CA ALA A 87 8.55 -21.76 4.99
C ALA A 87 9.68 -21.76 6.05
N CYS A 88 10.95 -21.58 5.68
CA CYS A 88 12.05 -21.36 6.63
C CYS A 88 11.84 -20.10 7.47
N SER A 89 11.50 -18.95 6.85
CA SER A 89 11.18 -17.73 7.60
C SER A 89 10.05 -17.95 8.60
N ARG A 90 9.01 -18.69 8.18
CA ARG A 90 7.86 -19.04 9.04
C ARG A 90 8.26 -19.93 10.21
N LEU A 91 9.18 -20.87 10.01
CA LEU A 91 9.76 -21.70 11.08
C LEU A 91 10.54 -20.86 12.09
N GLU A 92 11.34 -19.90 11.64
CA GLU A 92 12.06 -18.98 12.53
C GLU A 92 11.09 -18.13 13.36
N GLY A 93 10.03 -17.61 12.74
CA GLY A 93 8.95 -16.92 13.46
C GLY A 93 8.22 -17.84 14.46
N PHE A 94 7.92 -19.09 14.07
CA PHE A 94 7.22 -20.06 14.91
C PHE A 94 7.95 -20.36 16.21
N ARG A 95 9.28 -20.48 16.17
CA ARG A 95 10.12 -20.74 17.36
C ARG A 95 10.07 -19.63 18.41
N ARG A 96 9.54 -18.45 18.07
CA ARG A 96 9.42 -17.27 18.93
C ARG A 96 8.01 -17.05 19.48
N ILE A 97 7.05 -17.89 19.10
CA ILE A 97 5.66 -17.77 19.54
C ILE A 97 5.57 -18.06 21.04
N LYS A 98 4.96 -17.14 21.80
CA LYS A 98 4.77 -17.31 23.25
C LYS A 98 3.87 -18.51 23.55
N ASP A 99 4.13 -19.18 24.67
CA ASP A 99 3.42 -20.41 25.07
C ASP A 99 1.90 -20.26 25.16
N ASP A 100 1.43 -19.09 25.55
CA ASP A 100 0.03 -18.75 25.77
C ASP A 100 -0.75 -18.34 24.51
N ILE A 101 -0.12 -18.32 23.34
CA ILE A 101 -0.80 -18.10 22.04
C ILE A 101 -1.65 -19.33 21.67
N ASP A 102 -2.87 -19.10 21.22
CA ASP A 102 -3.80 -20.17 20.80
C ASP A 102 -3.74 -20.44 19.29
N TYR A 103 -3.66 -19.37 18.48
CA TYR A 103 -3.66 -19.48 17.01
C TYR A 103 -2.54 -18.64 16.40
N ILE A 104 -2.03 -19.12 15.27
CA ILE A 104 -1.01 -18.44 14.46
C ILE A 104 -1.60 -18.13 13.10
N ILE A 105 -1.45 -16.90 12.63
CA ILE A 105 -1.71 -16.51 11.25
C ILE A 105 -0.40 -16.23 10.52
N PHE A 106 -0.29 -16.76 9.31
CA PHE A 106 0.87 -16.58 8.44
C PHE A 106 0.53 -15.63 7.31
N LEU A 107 1.31 -14.55 7.19
CA LEU A 107 1.16 -13.52 6.16
C LEU A 107 2.46 -13.36 5.39
N ASP A 108 2.33 -12.92 4.13
CA ASP A 108 3.39 -12.15 3.47
C ASP A 108 3.15 -10.65 3.71
N ALA A 109 4.21 -9.84 3.63
CA ALA A 109 4.12 -8.40 3.89
C ALA A 109 3.12 -7.67 2.96
N ASP A 110 2.86 -8.21 1.77
CA ASP A 110 1.90 -7.69 0.80
C ASP A 110 0.46 -8.23 0.97
N GLU A 111 0.18 -8.96 2.05
CA GLU A 111 -1.14 -9.45 2.43
C GLU A 111 -1.70 -8.66 3.62
N ILE A 112 -2.57 -7.70 3.32
CA ILE A 112 -3.08 -6.76 4.31
C ILE A 112 -4.49 -7.16 4.73
N ILE A 113 -4.62 -7.58 5.98
CA ILE A 113 -5.90 -7.91 6.61
C ILE A 113 -6.60 -6.62 7.06
N GLU A 114 -7.90 -6.49 6.88
CA GLU A 114 -8.70 -5.43 7.46
C GLU A 114 -8.89 -5.68 8.97
N GLY A 115 -7.98 -5.16 9.81
CA GLY A 115 -7.78 -5.65 11.17
C GLY A 115 -8.99 -5.48 12.08
N THR A 116 -9.76 -4.39 11.93
CA THR A 116 -11.02 -4.21 12.68
C THR A 116 -12.07 -5.26 12.31
N ARG A 117 -12.28 -5.52 11.00
CA ARG A 117 -13.25 -6.53 10.53
C ARG A 117 -12.80 -7.93 10.90
N PHE A 118 -11.49 -8.20 10.82
CA PHE A 118 -10.94 -9.49 11.21
C PHE A 118 -11.08 -9.75 12.71
N LYS A 119 -10.87 -8.72 13.55
CA LYS A 119 -11.15 -8.81 14.98
C LYS A 119 -12.62 -9.14 15.26
N GLU A 120 -13.54 -8.44 14.60
CA GLU A 120 -14.98 -8.75 14.73
C GLU A 120 -15.32 -10.18 14.30
N PHE A 121 -14.66 -10.68 13.25
CA PHE A 121 -14.78 -12.07 12.82
C PHE A 121 -14.28 -13.04 13.91
N LEU A 122 -13.12 -12.79 14.51
CA LEU A 122 -12.57 -13.62 15.59
C LEU A 122 -13.47 -13.64 16.83
N ASP A 123 -14.10 -12.52 17.15
CA ASP A 123 -14.97 -12.41 18.33
C ASP A 123 -16.33 -13.11 18.15
N ARG A 124 -16.82 -13.22 16.91
CA ARG A 124 -18.21 -13.63 16.62
C ARG A 124 -18.37 -14.94 15.87
N SER A 125 -17.32 -15.46 15.23
CA SER A 125 -17.40 -16.70 14.45
C SER A 125 -17.02 -17.94 15.27
N ASP A 126 -17.58 -19.08 14.89
CA ASP A 126 -17.28 -20.39 15.49
C ASP A 126 -16.13 -21.11 14.74
N PHE A 127 -15.05 -20.37 14.46
CA PHE A 127 -13.89 -20.89 13.72
C PHE A 127 -13.10 -21.95 14.49
N ASN A 128 -13.29 -22.04 15.81
CA ASN A 128 -12.57 -22.94 16.70
C ASN A 128 -12.90 -24.44 16.50
N ASN A 129 -13.86 -24.76 15.64
CA ASN A 129 -14.14 -26.13 15.20
C ASN A 129 -13.14 -26.63 14.13
N TYR A 130 -12.29 -25.74 13.61
CA TYR A 130 -11.32 -26.07 12.56
C TYR A 130 -9.89 -25.90 13.07
N ASN A 131 -9.01 -26.78 12.60
CA ASN A 131 -7.60 -26.80 12.98
C ASN A 131 -6.75 -25.91 12.08
N ALA A 132 -7.19 -25.71 10.83
CA ALA A 132 -6.63 -24.75 9.89
C ALA A 132 -7.73 -24.07 9.07
N LEU A 133 -7.53 -22.78 8.82
CA LEU A 133 -8.48 -21.88 8.17
C LEU A 133 -7.74 -21.12 7.07
N SER A 134 -8.29 -21.12 5.86
CA SER A 134 -7.80 -20.30 4.75
C SER A 134 -8.85 -19.27 4.37
N PHE A 135 -8.41 -18.01 4.29
CA PHE A 135 -9.29 -16.87 4.10
C PHE A 135 -9.31 -16.43 2.64
N SER A 136 -10.50 -16.03 2.17
CA SER A 136 -10.63 -15.40 0.87
C SER A 136 -9.99 -14.01 0.87
N SER A 137 -9.27 -13.68 -0.20
CA SER A 137 -8.52 -12.45 -0.40
C SER A 137 -8.94 -11.78 -1.71
N TYR A 138 -9.04 -10.46 -1.70
CA TYR A 138 -8.96 -9.66 -2.92
C TYR A 138 -7.54 -9.71 -3.48
N TYR A 139 -7.41 -9.70 -4.80
CA TYR A 139 -6.13 -9.74 -5.49
C TYR A 139 -5.95 -8.51 -6.37
N TYR A 140 -4.75 -7.93 -6.34
CA TYR A 140 -4.45 -6.67 -7.04
C TYR A 140 -3.22 -6.82 -7.95
N PHE A 141 -3.22 -6.04 -9.04
CA PHE A 141 -2.19 -6.12 -10.07
C PHE A 141 -1.82 -4.73 -10.58
N ARG A 142 -0.51 -4.45 -10.72
CA ARG A 142 0.07 -3.14 -11.10
C ARG A 142 -0.20 -2.00 -10.12
N GLU A 143 -1.46 -1.67 -9.87
CA GLU A 143 -1.87 -0.62 -8.94
C GLU A 143 -2.82 -1.11 -7.85
N VAL A 144 -2.87 -0.36 -6.75
CA VAL A 144 -3.75 -0.63 -5.60
C VAL A 144 -5.24 -0.51 -5.91
N THR A 145 -5.59 0.06 -7.06
CA THR A 145 -6.96 0.26 -7.55
C THR A 145 -7.41 -0.83 -8.50
N LEU A 146 -6.49 -1.57 -9.12
CA LEU A 146 -6.83 -2.63 -10.07
C LEU A 146 -7.05 -3.94 -9.32
N ARG A 147 -8.31 -4.25 -9.06
CA ARG A 147 -8.72 -5.46 -8.34
C ARG A 147 -9.25 -6.53 -9.28
N ALA A 148 -8.78 -7.76 -9.12
CA ALA A 148 -9.28 -8.90 -9.87
C ALA A 148 -10.74 -9.20 -9.53
N ASN A 149 -11.50 -9.64 -10.52
CA ASN A 149 -12.87 -10.15 -10.33
C ASN A 149 -12.92 -11.59 -9.80
N LYS A 150 -11.76 -12.18 -9.53
CA LYS A 150 -11.58 -13.49 -8.91
C LYS A 150 -10.96 -13.30 -7.54
N LEU A 151 -11.45 -14.08 -6.58
CA LEU A 151 -10.87 -14.16 -5.24
C LEU A 151 -9.76 -15.21 -5.24
N GLN A 152 -8.78 -15.01 -4.36
CA GLN A 152 -7.78 -16.02 -4.01
C GLN A 152 -8.00 -16.48 -2.57
N ASP A 153 -7.32 -17.55 -2.16
CA ASP A 153 -7.26 -17.96 -0.77
C ASP A 153 -5.80 -18.13 -0.33
N SER A 154 -5.22 -17.04 0.14
CA SER A 154 -3.77 -16.92 0.30
C SER A 154 -3.36 -17.06 1.76
N THR A 155 -4.04 -16.38 2.68
CA THR A 155 -3.70 -16.37 4.10
C THR A 155 -4.21 -17.59 4.85
N ILE A 156 -3.37 -18.13 5.75
CA ILE A 156 -3.68 -19.31 6.57
C ILE A 156 -3.55 -18.99 8.06
N MET A 157 -4.56 -19.39 8.83
CA MET A 157 -4.54 -19.42 10.30
C MET A 157 -4.63 -20.87 10.80
N VAL A 158 -3.84 -21.22 11.81
CA VAL A 158 -3.78 -22.58 12.37
C VAL A 158 -3.81 -22.56 13.89
N ASN A 159 -4.34 -23.64 14.47
CA ASN A 159 -4.28 -23.88 15.90
C ASN A 159 -2.83 -24.20 16.32
N LYS A 160 -2.23 -23.34 17.16
CA LYS A 160 -0.84 -23.48 17.59
C LYS A 160 -0.57 -24.83 18.24
N ARG A 161 -1.51 -25.36 19.03
CA ARG A 161 -1.31 -26.61 19.81
C ARG A 161 -1.10 -27.83 18.92
N LEU A 162 -1.50 -27.75 17.65
CA LEU A 162 -1.39 -28.85 16.69
C LEU A 162 -0.16 -28.71 15.78
N LEU A 163 0.38 -27.49 15.63
CA LEU A 163 1.53 -27.24 14.78
C LEU A 163 2.83 -27.50 15.55
N THR A 164 3.75 -28.25 14.95
CA THR A 164 5.09 -28.51 15.51
C THR A 164 6.19 -28.04 14.56
N SER A 165 7.40 -27.85 15.09
CA SER A 165 8.58 -27.56 14.25
C SER A 165 8.86 -28.67 13.25
N ASP A 166 8.61 -29.93 13.60
CA ASP A 166 8.80 -31.08 12.71
C ASP A 166 7.82 -31.05 11.53
N MET A 167 6.58 -30.61 11.76
CA MET A 167 5.60 -30.40 10.70
C MET A 167 6.06 -29.29 9.74
N LEU A 168 6.57 -28.17 10.26
CA LEU A 168 7.14 -27.11 9.40
C LEU A 168 8.38 -27.59 8.64
N ASN A 169 9.23 -28.42 9.25
CA ASN A 169 10.35 -29.05 8.56
C ASN A 169 9.88 -29.99 7.43
N GLN A 170 8.75 -30.69 7.59
CA GLN A 170 8.16 -31.50 6.52
C GLN A 170 7.64 -30.63 5.37
N VAL A 171 7.03 -29.48 5.66
CA VAL A 171 6.60 -28.50 4.64
C VAL A 171 7.82 -28.03 3.83
N ILE A 172 8.90 -27.64 4.51
CA ILE A 172 10.16 -27.22 3.90
C ILE A 172 10.76 -28.35 3.04
N ALA A 173 10.85 -29.57 3.60
CA ALA A 173 11.41 -30.73 2.90
C ALA A 173 10.58 -31.16 1.68
N GLY A 174 9.29 -30.86 1.67
CA GLY A 174 8.40 -31.11 0.55
C GLY A 174 8.38 -30.01 -0.52
N GLY A 175 9.17 -28.93 -0.37
CA GLY A 175 9.17 -27.82 -1.34
C GLY A 175 7.94 -26.91 -1.27
N TYR A 176 7.10 -27.07 -0.24
CA TYR A 176 5.83 -26.34 -0.12
C TYR A 176 6.01 -25.00 0.62
N ASP A 177 5.14 -24.04 0.31
CA ASP A 177 4.99 -22.84 1.12
C ASP A 177 3.96 -23.07 2.26
N ARG A 178 3.38 -22.01 2.83
CA ARG A 178 2.33 -22.06 3.86
C ARG A 178 1.13 -22.91 3.49
N THR A 179 0.86 -23.13 2.20
CA THR A 179 -0.19 -24.07 1.75
C THR A 179 0.08 -25.50 2.20
N GLY A 180 1.33 -25.91 2.41
CA GLY A 180 1.68 -27.17 3.06
C GLY A 180 1.35 -27.22 4.55
N ILE A 181 1.11 -26.08 5.20
CA ILE A 181 0.75 -26.00 6.63
C ILE A 181 -0.73 -26.27 6.85
N GLY A 182 -1.61 -25.68 6.02
CA GLY A 182 -3.07 -25.73 6.23
C GLY A 182 -3.92 -25.98 4.98
N GLY A 183 -3.31 -26.24 3.82
CA GLY A 183 -3.97 -26.54 2.55
C GLY A 183 -4.41 -28.00 2.40
N ILE A 184 -4.55 -28.45 1.14
CA ILE A 184 -5.14 -29.77 0.83
C ILE A 184 -4.23 -30.94 1.26
N ASP A 185 -2.92 -30.79 1.09
CA ASP A 185 -1.89 -31.78 1.47
C ASP A 185 -1.22 -31.41 2.80
N SER A 186 -1.97 -30.80 3.72
CA SER A 186 -1.35 -30.15 4.87
C SER A 186 -0.82 -31.11 5.93
N VAL A 187 0.26 -30.69 6.58
CA VAL A 187 0.83 -31.36 7.76
C VAL A 187 -0.05 -31.27 9.00
N VAL A 188 -0.91 -30.24 9.12
CA VAL A 188 -1.84 -30.11 10.25
C VAL A 188 -3.00 -31.10 10.10
N PRO A 189 -3.29 -31.94 11.11
CA PRO A 189 -4.36 -32.93 11.04
C PRO A 189 -5.74 -32.33 11.33
N GLY A 190 -6.80 -33.07 10.99
CA GLY A 190 -8.20 -32.77 11.35
C GLY A 190 -8.91 -31.82 10.39
N GLU A 191 -10.03 -31.26 10.87
CA GLU A 191 -10.98 -30.46 10.08
C GLU A 191 -10.39 -29.12 9.65
N LYS A 192 -10.65 -28.74 8.39
CA LYS A 192 -10.10 -27.53 7.75
C LYS A 192 -11.20 -26.83 6.97
N MET A 193 -11.08 -25.51 6.87
CA MET A 193 -12.01 -24.71 6.07
C MET A 193 -11.25 -23.72 5.19
N ARG A 194 -11.74 -23.50 3.97
CA ARG A 194 -11.12 -22.64 2.96
C ARG A 194 -12.11 -21.61 2.42
N ASN A 195 -11.58 -20.60 1.74
CA ASN A 195 -12.35 -19.50 1.13
C ASN A 195 -13.23 -18.76 2.13
N ILE A 196 -12.75 -18.58 3.36
CA ILE A 196 -13.53 -17.95 4.43
C ILE A 196 -13.61 -16.44 4.19
N PRO A 197 -14.82 -15.88 4.01
CA PRO A 197 -15.01 -14.44 3.96
C PRO A 197 -15.20 -13.85 5.36
N GLY A 198 -15.31 -12.54 5.45
CA GLY A 198 -15.80 -11.85 6.64
C GLY A 198 -17.28 -12.11 6.90
N LEU A 199 -17.76 -11.60 8.05
CA LEU A 199 -19.15 -11.76 8.50
C LEU A 199 -20.19 -11.18 7.52
N ASP A 200 -19.79 -10.23 6.69
CA ASP A 200 -20.60 -9.61 5.63
C ASP A 200 -20.54 -10.38 4.29
N GLY A 201 -19.87 -11.54 4.26
CA GLY A 201 -19.70 -12.35 3.07
C GLY A 201 -18.64 -11.84 2.08
N LYS A 202 -17.90 -10.79 2.43
CA LYS A 202 -16.82 -10.23 1.60
C LYS A 202 -15.44 -10.59 2.15
N PRO A 203 -14.39 -10.71 1.31
CA PRO A 203 -13.02 -10.81 1.78
C PRO A 203 -12.65 -9.73 2.80
N MET A 204 -11.76 -10.09 3.72
CA MET A 204 -11.16 -9.18 4.71
C MET A 204 -9.66 -8.99 4.45
N ILE A 205 -9.14 -9.51 3.33
CA ILE A 205 -7.70 -9.55 3.05
C ILE A 205 -7.47 -9.00 1.65
N HIS A 206 -6.44 -8.18 1.51
CA HIS A 206 -6.00 -7.59 0.26
C HIS A 206 -4.59 -8.07 -0.05
N HIS A 207 -4.43 -8.79 -1.17
CA HIS A 207 -3.17 -9.36 -1.62
C HIS A 207 -2.58 -8.52 -2.75
N TYR A 208 -1.45 -7.87 -2.49
CA TYR A 208 -0.81 -6.85 -3.34
C TYR A 208 0.48 -7.32 -4.01
N SER A 209 0.70 -8.63 -4.12
CA SER A 209 1.98 -9.21 -4.52
C SER A 209 2.52 -8.75 -5.87
N TRP A 210 1.64 -8.30 -6.76
CA TRP A 210 1.98 -7.76 -8.09
C TRP A 210 1.63 -6.28 -8.28
N VAL A 211 1.37 -5.54 -7.20
CA VAL A 211 1.22 -4.07 -7.23
C VAL A 211 2.58 -3.42 -7.14
N ARG A 212 3.23 -3.29 -8.30
CA ARG A 212 4.64 -2.92 -8.44
C ARG A 212 4.86 -2.10 -9.70
N THR A 213 5.84 -1.19 -9.64
CA THR A 213 6.42 -0.61 -10.85
C THR A 213 7.10 -1.70 -11.67
N LYS A 214 7.41 -1.41 -12.93
CA LYS A 214 8.19 -2.31 -13.78
C LYS A 214 9.48 -2.76 -13.10
N ASP A 215 10.27 -1.82 -12.59
CA ASP A 215 11.59 -2.11 -11.99
C ASP A 215 11.45 -2.96 -10.72
N GLU A 216 10.46 -2.68 -9.89
CA GLU A 216 10.16 -3.50 -8.71
C GLU A 216 9.70 -4.91 -9.09
N MET A 217 8.92 -5.04 -10.16
CA MET A 217 8.44 -6.33 -10.63
C MET A 217 9.58 -7.17 -11.22
N LEU A 218 10.50 -6.54 -11.97
CA LEU A 218 11.73 -7.18 -12.46
C LEU A 218 12.61 -7.68 -11.30
N LYS A 219 12.78 -6.88 -10.25
CA LYS A 219 13.49 -7.31 -9.03
C LYS A 219 12.80 -8.48 -8.33
N LYS A 220 11.47 -8.43 -8.20
CA LYS A 220 10.68 -9.52 -7.61
C LYS A 220 10.91 -10.83 -8.35
N VAL A 221 10.75 -10.82 -9.68
CA VAL A 221 10.82 -12.07 -10.46
C VAL A 221 12.21 -12.71 -10.50
N GLN A 222 13.25 -11.94 -10.21
CA GLN A 222 14.62 -12.45 -10.04
C GLN A 222 14.84 -13.12 -8.67
N THR A 223 14.10 -12.68 -7.66
CA THR A 223 14.37 -12.99 -6.24
C THR A 223 13.26 -13.78 -5.54
N PHE A 224 12.17 -14.14 -6.23
CA PHE A 224 11.06 -14.92 -5.66
C PHE A 224 11.17 -16.44 -5.91
N GLY A 225 10.49 -17.25 -5.09
CA GLY A 225 10.60 -18.72 -5.12
C GLY A 225 10.17 -19.38 -6.44
N HIS A 226 9.37 -18.69 -7.24
CA HIS A 226 8.87 -19.18 -8.53
C HIS A 226 9.72 -18.74 -9.74
N LYS A 227 10.93 -18.21 -9.52
CA LYS A 227 11.77 -17.65 -10.60
C LYS A 227 12.04 -18.59 -11.78
N SER A 228 11.94 -19.90 -11.56
CA SER A 228 12.16 -20.93 -12.59
C SER A 228 10.90 -21.39 -13.32
N ASP A 229 9.71 -20.91 -12.93
CA ASP A 229 8.42 -21.37 -13.47
C ASP A 229 8.11 -20.83 -14.88
N GLY A 230 8.86 -19.84 -15.35
CA GLY A 230 8.68 -19.28 -16.69
C GLY A 230 9.65 -18.14 -17.03
N ASP A 231 9.52 -17.60 -18.25
CA ASP A 231 10.25 -16.39 -18.67
C ASP A 231 9.56 -15.13 -18.14
N TRP A 232 9.68 -14.94 -16.82
CA TRP A 232 9.04 -13.84 -16.11
C TRP A 232 9.51 -12.47 -16.58
N ILE A 233 10.78 -12.34 -16.97
CA ILE A 233 11.35 -11.07 -17.42
C ILE A 233 10.64 -10.62 -18.69
N SER A 234 10.52 -11.50 -19.69
CA SER A 234 9.80 -11.17 -20.92
C SER A 234 8.33 -10.84 -20.69
N LEU A 235 7.67 -11.54 -19.76
CA LEU A 235 6.28 -11.26 -19.41
C LEU A 235 6.11 -9.87 -18.78
N VAL A 236 6.99 -9.50 -17.84
CA VAL A 236 7.00 -8.17 -17.21
C VAL A 236 7.30 -7.08 -18.24
N GLU A 237 8.32 -7.27 -19.09
CA GLU A 237 8.66 -6.33 -20.15
C GLU A 237 7.47 -6.10 -21.11
N ASN A 238 6.80 -7.17 -21.53
CA ASN A 238 5.63 -7.08 -22.39
C ASN A 238 4.43 -6.42 -21.69
N GLU A 239 4.19 -6.70 -20.41
CA GLU A 239 3.13 -6.07 -19.62
C GLU A 239 3.29 -4.55 -19.56
N PHE A 240 4.51 -4.07 -19.29
CA PHE A 240 4.80 -2.65 -19.15
C PHE A 240 5.16 -1.95 -20.48
N SER A 241 5.12 -2.66 -21.61
CA SER A 241 5.30 -2.06 -22.94
C SER A 241 4.10 -1.25 -23.42
N GLN A 242 2.95 -1.41 -22.77
CA GLN A 242 1.69 -0.74 -23.11
C GLN A 242 0.82 -0.52 -21.87
N ASP A 243 -0.29 0.19 -22.06
CA ASP A 243 -1.31 0.35 -21.02
C ASP A 243 -1.90 -1.02 -20.63
N PHE A 244 -2.35 -1.12 -19.37
CA PHE A 244 -2.89 -2.37 -18.86
C PHE A 244 -4.11 -2.83 -19.65
N LYS A 245 -4.07 -4.07 -20.14
CA LYS A 245 -5.13 -4.66 -20.98
C LYS A 245 -6.39 -5.07 -20.20
N GLY A 246 -6.40 -4.89 -18.88
CA GLY A 246 -7.47 -5.37 -18.01
C GLY A 246 -7.38 -6.87 -17.69
N ILE A 247 -6.30 -7.54 -18.11
CA ILE A 247 -6.03 -8.96 -17.87
C ILE A 247 -4.57 -9.16 -17.45
N ASP A 248 -4.32 -9.84 -16.34
CA ASP A 248 -2.95 -10.11 -15.88
C ASP A 248 -2.32 -11.33 -16.56
N PHE A 249 -0.99 -11.35 -16.66
CA PHE A 249 -0.24 -12.45 -17.27
C PHE A 249 0.04 -13.64 -16.34
N ILE A 250 -0.30 -13.55 -15.05
CA ILE A 250 0.00 -14.56 -14.04
C ILE A 250 -1.08 -15.65 -14.03
N HIS A 251 -2.35 -15.22 -13.98
CA HIS A 251 -3.53 -16.06 -13.86
C HIS A 251 -4.53 -15.84 -14.99
N GLY A 252 -4.40 -14.75 -15.76
CA GLY A 252 -5.40 -14.37 -16.75
C GLY A 252 -6.69 -13.82 -16.14
N TYR A 253 -6.64 -13.26 -14.91
CA TYR A 253 -7.82 -12.67 -14.29
C TYR A 253 -8.20 -11.37 -14.96
N LYS A 254 -9.49 -11.01 -14.88
CA LYS A 254 -9.99 -9.72 -15.36
C LYS A 254 -10.12 -8.76 -14.18
N TYR A 255 -9.90 -7.48 -14.44
CA TYR A 255 -9.80 -6.46 -13.39
C TYR A 255 -10.87 -5.38 -13.52
N GLU A 256 -11.23 -4.82 -12.37
CA GLU A 256 -12.04 -3.62 -12.21
C GLU A 256 -11.25 -2.56 -11.45
N VAL A 257 -11.62 -1.29 -11.64
CA VAL A 257 -11.05 -0.17 -10.89
C VAL A 257 -11.89 0.04 -9.63
N VAL A 258 -11.25 0.03 -8.47
CA VAL A 258 -11.86 0.21 -7.16
C VAL A 258 -11.15 1.28 -6.34
N GLU A 259 -11.83 1.80 -5.33
CA GLU A 259 -11.19 2.60 -4.29
C GLU A 259 -10.12 1.75 -3.57
N PRO A 260 -8.88 2.26 -3.42
CA PRO A 260 -7.80 1.51 -2.82
C PRO A 260 -7.99 1.42 -1.30
N TYR A 261 -7.69 0.25 -0.73
CA TYR A 261 -7.75 0.06 0.73
C TYR A 261 -6.55 0.69 1.46
N ILE A 262 -5.38 0.69 0.82
CA ILE A 262 -4.17 1.33 1.31
C ILE A 262 -3.63 2.35 0.32
N THR A 263 -2.85 3.29 0.83
CA THR A 263 -2.05 4.23 0.02
C THR A 263 -0.58 3.86 0.16
N ILE A 264 0.13 3.68 -0.94
CA ILE A 264 1.54 3.29 -0.96
C ILE A 264 2.41 4.52 -1.23
N GLY A 265 3.52 4.67 -0.49
CA GLY A 265 4.32 5.91 -0.36
C GLY A 265 4.87 6.54 -1.65
N ASN A 266 4.91 7.88 -1.59
CA ASN A 266 5.11 8.92 -2.62
C ASN A 266 4.18 8.80 -3.82
N GLY A 267 3.73 9.94 -4.33
CA GLY A 267 3.18 10.08 -5.67
C GLY A 267 4.21 9.76 -6.77
N HIS A 268 4.98 8.68 -6.64
CA HIS A 268 5.57 7.99 -7.76
C HIS A 268 4.45 7.26 -8.47
N HIS A 269 3.68 8.07 -9.21
CA HIS A 269 2.99 7.65 -10.40
C HIS A 269 3.89 6.67 -11.15
N VAL A 270 3.46 5.42 -11.20
CA VAL A 270 3.90 4.48 -12.23
C VAL A 270 3.76 5.27 -13.53
N LYS A 271 4.87 5.57 -14.21
CA LYS A 271 4.84 6.18 -15.54
C LYS A 271 3.89 5.34 -16.40
N GLY A 272 2.73 5.90 -16.74
CA GLY A 272 1.66 5.20 -17.44
C GLY A 272 0.29 5.19 -16.72
N HIS A 273 0.14 5.83 -15.57
CA HIS A 273 -1.17 5.98 -14.92
C HIS A 273 -1.66 7.43 -14.96
N GLU A 274 -2.92 7.62 -15.39
CA GLU A 274 -3.54 8.92 -15.59
C GLU A 274 -3.55 9.69 -14.26
N ILE A 275 -2.75 10.75 -14.17
CA ILE A 275 -2.84 11.70 -13.07
C ILE A 275 -4.25 12.30 -13.16
N THR A 276 -5.09 12.02 -12.17
CA THR A 276 -6.49 12.46 -12.21
C THR A 276 -6.60 13.96 -11.92
N ARG A 277 -5.70 14.49 -11.09
CA ARG A 277 -5.67 15.90 -10.70
C ARG A 277 -4.29 16.42 -10.31
N SER A 278 -4.11 17.72 -10.50
CA SER A 278 -2.90 18.46 -10.12
C SER A 278 -3.26 19.67 -9.24
N PHE A 279 -2.59 19.83 -8.12
CA PHE A 279 -2.66 21.00 -7.25
C PHE A 279 -1.50 21.94 -7.57
N ILE A 280 -1.81 23.16 -7.98
CA ILE A 280 -0.83 24.13 -8.47
C ILE A 280 -0.77 25.29 -7.51
N ILE A 281 0.38 25.47 -6.87
CA ILE A 281 0.56 26.38 -5.73
C ILE A 281 1.75 27.31 -6.00
N PRO A 282 1.52 28.61 -6.26
CA PRO A 282 2.59 29.59 -6.28
C PRO A 282 2.99 29.92 -4.84
N VAL A 283 4.29 29.91 -4.57
CA VAL A 283 4.82 30.11 -3.23
C VAL A 283 5.80 31.27 -3.25
N LEU A 284 5.48 32.34 -2.52
CA LEU A 284 6.36 33.52 -2.37
C LEU A 284 6.94 33.60 -0.96
N ASP A 285 6.10 33.42 0.05
CA ASP A 285 6.43 33.48 1.46
C ASP A 285 5.53 32.52 2.26
N TYR A 286 5.63 32.56 3.58
CA TYR A 286 4.76 31.81 4.50
C TYR A 286 3.49 32.57 4.87
N SER A 287 3.07 33.54 4.05
CA SER A 287 1.82 34.30 4.18
C SER A 287 1.61 34.85 5.61
N PRO A 288 2.50 35.73 6.11
CA PRO A 288 2.58 36.12 7.52
C PRO A 288 1.33 36.83 8.08
N HIS A 289 0.38 37.21 7.21
CA HIS A 289 -0.89 37.84 7.58
C HIS A 289 -2.09 36.87 7.56
N SER A 290 -1.85 35.58 7.34
CA SER A 290 -2.85 34.52 7.34
C SER A 290 -2.52 33.49 8.43
N PRO A 291 -3.53 32.90 9.10
CA PRO A 291 -3.32 31.73 9.94
C PRO A 291 -2.96 30.47 9.13
N TYR A 292 -3.10 30.52 7.81
CA TYR A 292 -2.77 29.44 6.88
C TYR A 292 -1.61 29.85 5.98
N ASN A 293 -0.80 28.87 5.64
CA ASN A 293 0.37 29.01 4.79
C ASN A 293 0.66 27.70 4.05
N ILE A 294 1.76 27.71 3.28
CA ILE A 294 2.16 26.57 2.46
C ILE A 294 2.34 25.28 3.28
N GLU A 295 2.84 25.34 4.52
CA GLU A 295 3.01 24.14 5.35
C GLU A 295 1.66 23.57 5.77
N THR A 296 0.72 24.44 6.18
CA THR A 296 -0.64 23.98 6.52
C THR A 296 -1.36 23.42 5.30
N LEU A 297 -1.18 24.01 4.12
CA LEU A 297 -1.78 23.51 2.88
C LEU A 297 -1.17 22.18 2.45
N LEU A 298 0.16 22.01 2.55
CA LEU A 298 0.80 20.73 2.27
C LEU A 298 0.32 19.64 3.23
N LYS A 299 0.06 19.99 4.49
CA LYS A 299 -0.53 19.08 5.47
C LYS A 299 -1.99 18.71 5.14
N ASP A 300 -2.80 19.67 4.71
CA ASP A 300 -4.17 19.40 4.25
C ASP A 300 -4.19 18.42 3.06
N LEU A 301 -3.21 18.56 2.17
CA LEU A 301 -3.07 17.76 0.96
C LEU A 301 -2.42 16.39 1.20
N GLU A 302 -1.86 16.13 2.38
CA GLU A 302 -1.10 14.90 2.71
C GLU A 302 -1.86 13.62 2.34
N ASN A 303 -3.18 13.61 2.61
CA ASN A 303 -4.04 12.46 2.38
C ASN A 303 -5.02 12.66 1.20
N ILE A 304 -4.77 13.67 0.35
CA ILE A 304 -5.60 13.95 -0.83
C ILE A 304 -4.83 13.50 -2.09
N PRO A 305 -5.34 12.50 -2.83
CA PRO A 305 -4.71 12.01 -4.05
C PRO A 305 -4.61 13.09 -5.12
N GLY A 306 -3.51 13.07 -5.86
CA GLY A 306 -3.17 14.02 -6.92
C GLY A 306 -1.76 14.56 -6.76
N GLU A 307 -1.16 15.03 -7.85
CA GLU A 307 0.18 15.62 -7.78
C GLU A 307 0.12 17.05 -7.21
N VAL A 308 1.14 17.45 -6.45
CA VAL A 308 1.33 18.82 -5.96
C VAL A 308 2.53 19.44 -6.65
N ILE A 309 2.27 20.59 -7.27
CA ILE A 309 3.23 21.36 -8.04
C ILE A 309 3.43 22.71 -7.35
N CYS A 310 4.61 22.91 -6.76
CA CYS A 310 4.98 24.16 -6.11
C CYS A 310 5.83 25.04 -7.03
N VAL A 311 5.39 26.27 -7.28
CA VAL A 311 6.16 27.25 -8.05
C VAL A 311 6.74 28.30 -7.11
N PHE A 312 8.00 28.09 -6.73
CA PHE A 312 8.72 28.93 -5.78
C PHE A 312 9.22 30.23 -6.44
N ASN A 313 8.90 31.35 -5.81
CA ASN A 313 9.32 32.70 -6.20
C ASN A 313 10.24 33.36 -5.15
N SER A 314 10.70 32.58 -4.17
CA SER A 314 11.63 32.99 -3.12
C SER A 314 12.60 31.85 -2.82
N ILE A 315 13.89 32.18 -2.79
CA ILE A 315 14.94 31.22 -2.44
C ILE A 315 14.80 30.74 -1.00
N GLU A 316 14.33 31.59 -0.10
CA GLU A 316 14.21 31.24 1.32
C GLU A 316 13.20 30.10 1.55
N VAL A 317 12.05 30.17 0.86
CA VAL A 317 11.02 29.14 0.98
C VAL A 317 11.40 27.89 0.18
N PHE A 318 12.03 28.07 -0.99
CA PHE A 318 12.54 26.98 -1.81
C PHE A 318 13.50 26.08 -1.03
N GLU A 319 14.56 26.64 -0.44
CA GLU A 319 15.58 25.89 0.30
C GLU A 319 14.97 25.05 1.44
N LYS A 320 13.90 25.55 2.07
CA LYS A 320 13.22 24.86 3.18
C LYS A 320 12.28 23.76 2.72
N LEU A 321 11.57 23.94 1.59
CA LEU A 321 10.42 23.11 1.25
C LEU A 321 10.56 22.28 -0.03
N HIS A 322 11.54 22.51 -0.91
CA HIS A 322 11.59 21.79 -2.20
C HIS A 322 11.70 20.26 -2.07
N ASN A 323 12.27 19.76 -0.96
CA ASN A 323 12.34 18.33 -0.65
C ASN A 323 11.18 17.84 0.23
N HIS A 324 10.13 18.64 0.41
CA HIS A 324 8.98 18.25 1.21
C HIS A 324 8.28 17.04 0.56
N PRO A 325 7.98 15.96 1.31
CA PRO A 325 7.51 14.69 0.72
C PRO A 325 6.17 14.80 0.00
N ARG A 326 5.36 15.81 0.34
CA ARG A 326 4.10 16.08 -0.35
C ARG A 326 4.26 16.76 -1.73
N ILE A 327 5.40 17.37 -2.02
CA ILE A 327 5.61 18.07 -3.29
C ILE A 327 6.14 17.08 -4.32
N ASP A 328 5.35 16.84 -5.37
CA ASP A 328 5.70 15.90 -6.44
C ASP A 328 6.60 16.57 -7.50
N ARG A 329 6.33 17.84 -7.79
CA ARG A 329 7.10 18.65 -8.75
C ARG A 329 7.28 20.07 -8.25
N TYR A 330 8.36 20.71 -8.67
CA TYR A 330 8.54 22.12 -8.40
C TYR A 330 9.24 22.85 -9.53
N CYS A 331 9.04 24.16 -9.55
CA CYS A 331 9.82 25.10 -10.33
C CYS A 331 10.32 26.19 -9.39
N PHE A 332 11.61 26.52 -9.47
CA PHE A 332 12.17 27.68 -8.80
C PHE A 332 12.43 28.79 -9.81
N ASN A 333 11.79 29.93 -9.61
CA ASN A 333 12.09 31.15 -10.36
C ASN A 333 13.15 31.95 -9.60
N SER A 334 14.26 32.27 -10.26
CA SER A 334 15.32 33.11 -9.70
C SER A 334 14.87 34.56 -9.41
N LEU A 335 13.71 34.96 -9.96
CA LEU A 335 13.02 36.22 -9.68
C LEU A 335 11.54 35.95 -9.44
N ASN A 336 10.86 36.80 -8.67
CA ASN A 336 9.43 36.69 -8.48
C ASN A 336 8.68 36.91 -9.81
N ALA A 337 8.11 35.83 -10.35
CA ALA A 337 7.34 35.86 -11.59
C ALA A 337 5.94 36.45 -11.38
N GLY A 338 5.47 36.57 -10.14
CA GLY A 338 4.10 36.99 -9.82
C GLY A 338 3.08 35.86 -10.03
N VAL A 339 1.99 35.94 -9.27
CA VAL A 339 1.02 34.85 -9.07
C VAL A 339 0.51 34.26 -10.40
N SER A 340 0.04 35.10 -11.33
CA SER A 340 -0.56 34.61 -12.58
C SER A 340 0.44 33.86 -13.47
N ARG A 341 1.70 34.30 -13.55
CA ARG A 341 2.73 33.58 -14.33
C ARG A 341 3.12 32.29 -13.64
N SER A 342 3.21 32.29 -12.31
CA SER A 342 3.48 31.08 -11.55
C SER A 342 2.38 30.02 -11.70
N TRP A 343 1.11 30.41 -11.71
CA TRP A 343 0.03 29.48 -12.06
C TRP A 343 0.21 28.89 -13.45
N ASN A 344 0.49 29.71 -14.46
CA ASN A 344 0.72 29.21 -15.83
C ASN A 344 1.91 28.25 -15.91
N ILE A 345 3.01 28.53 -15.20
CA ILE A 345 4.16 27.62 -15.14
C ILE A 345 3.71 26.27 -14.57
N GLY A 346 3.01 26.27 -13.43
CA GLY A 346 2.52 25.05 -12.81
C GLY A 346 1.50 24.29 -13.65
N ILE A 347 0.60 24.98 -14.36
CA ILE A 347 -0.36 24.37 -15.30
C ILE A 347 0.37 23.67 -16.44
N ASN A 348 1.44 24.27 -16.98
CA ASN A 348 2.22 23.63 -18.05
C ASN A 348 3.03 22.40 -17.56
N MET A 349 3.26 22.29 -16.25
CA MET A 349 3.91 21.12 -15.63
C MET A 349 2.91 20.03 -15.22
N ALA A 350 1.62 20.38 -15.16
CA ALA A 350 0.56 19.51 -14.72
C ALA A 350 0.25 18.44 -15.75
N GLU A 351 0.10 17.21 -15.27
CA GLU A 351 -0.32 16.04 -16.03
C GLU A 351 -1.73 15.57 -15.63
N GLY A 352 -2.33 16.23 -14.62
CA GLY A 352 -3.66 15.97 -14.12
C GLY A 352 -4.76 16.26 -15.13
N ARG A 353 -5.75 15.35 -15.24
CA ARG A 353 -6.99 15.60 -15.99
C ARG A 353 -7.74 16.84 -15.48
N THR A 354 -7.65 17.14 -14.19
CA THR A 354 -8.19 18.38 -13.59
C THR A 354 -7.10 19.18 -12.87
N ALA A 355 -7.19 20.51 -12.93
CA ALA A 355 -6.21 21.41 -12.30
C ALA A 355 -6.87 22.22 -11.18
N PHE A 356 -6.34 22.09 -9.96
CA PHE A 356 -6.71 22.90 -8.80
C PHE A 356 -5.68 24.03 -8.64
N ILE A 357 -6.10 25.24 -8.96
CA ILE A 357 -5.27 26.44 -8.82
C ILE A 357 -5.51 27.01 -7.42
N LEU A 358 -4.51 26.92 -6.55
CA LEU A 358 -4.61 27.31 -5.14
C LEU A 358 -3.64 28.45 -4.83
N ASN A 359 -3.97 29.27 -3.84
CA ASN A 359 -2.98 30.12 -3.17
C ASN A 359 -2.31 29.33 -2.06
N SER A 360 -1.11 29.75 -1.65
CA SER A 360 -0.35 29.13 -0.57
C SER A 360 -1.03 29.20 0.79
N ASP A 361 -1.97 30.14 1.00
CA ASP A 361 -2.63 30.43 2.27
C ASP A 361 -4.08 29.89 2.35
N VAL A 362 -4.41 28.89 1.53
CA VAL A 362 -5.72 28.24 1.54
C VAL A 362 -5.73 27.07 2.53
N HIS A 363 -6.83 26.92 3.27
CA HIS A 363 -7.16 25.68 3.97
C HIS A 363 -8.14 24.86 3.12
N ILE A 364 -7.86 23.58 2.91
CA ILE A 364 -8.69 22.70 2.07
C ILE A 364 -8.93 21.34 2.72
N ARG A 365 -10.05 20.70 2.38
CA ARG A 365 -10.41 19.35 2.83
C ARG A 365 -10.76 18.47 1.64
N SER A 366 -10.54 17.16 1.79
CA SER A 366 -10.81 16.15 0.75
C SER A 366 -12.23 16.24 0.17
N LEU A 367 -13.22 16.53 1.01
CA LEU A 367 -14.61 16.70 0.58
C LEU A 367 -14.79 17.87 -0.41
N ALA A 368 -14.11 18.99 -0.19
CA ALA A 368 -14.20 20.16 -1.07
C ALA A 368 -13.60 19.86 -2.45
N VAL A 369 -12.43 19.20 -2.48
CA VAL A 369 -11.78 18.74 -3.72
C VAL A 369 -12.71 17.82 -4.50
N SER A 370 -13.24 16.79 -3.84
CA SER A 370 -14.11 15.79 -4.47
C SER A 370 -15.40 16.40 -5.02
N GLN A 371 -15.99 17.35 -4.29
CA GLN A 371 -17.20 18.06 -4.74
C GLN A 371 -16.93 18.95 -5.96
N LEU A 372 -15.87 19.76 -5.91
CA LEU A 372 -15.49 20.61 -7.03
C LEU A 372 -15.22 19.77 -8.28
N GLU A 373 -14.41 18.71 -8.16
CA GLU A 373 -14.13 17.82 -9.28
C GLU A 373 -15.40 17.17 -9.84
N SER A 374 -16.29 16.67 -8.97
CA SER A 374 -17.58 16.11 -9.38
C SER A 374 -18.44 17.11 -10.14
N TYR A 375 -18.49 18.38 -9.69
CA TYR A 375 -19.22 19.43 -10.42
C TYR A 375 -18.59 19.72 -11.77
N LEU A 376 -17.27 19.84 -11.85
CA LEU A 376 -16.56 20.10 -13.10
C LEU A 376 -16.83 19.00 -14.13
N LEU A 377 -16.75 17.74 -13.72
CA LEU A 377 -16.88 16.59 -14.61
C LEU A 377 -18.33 16.25 -14.98
N ARG A 378 -19.32 16.62 -14.16
CA ARG A 378 -20.75 16.37 -14.41
C ARG A 378 -21.43 17.46 -15.24
N LEU A 379 -20.88 18.68 -15.25
CA LEU A 379 -21.45 19.79 -15.99
C LEU A 379 -20.80 19.86 -17.37
N ASP A 380 -21.44 19.30 -18.40
CA ASP A 380 -20.91 19.16 -19.77
C ASP A 380 -20.31 20.44 -20.40
N LYS A 381 -20.71 21.63 -19.91
CA LYS A 381 -20.25 22.93 -20.41
C LYS A 381 -19.34 23.69 -19.44
N ALA A 382 -19.07 23.13 -18.27
CA ALA A 382 -18.22 23.79 -17.28
C ALA A 382 -16.75 23.62 -17.68
N VAL A 383 -16.05 24.74 -17.82
CA VAL A 383 -14.59 24.78 -18.01
C VAL A 383 -13.87 25.01 -16.68
N ILE A 384 -14.52 25.74 -15.77
CA ILE A 384 -14.00 26.10 -14.45
C ILE A 384 -15.15 26.02 -13.46
N VAL A 385 -14.86 25.46 -12.29
CA VAL A 385 -15.72 25.52 -11.11
C VAL A 385 -14.92 26.08 -9.95
N GLY A 386 -15.59 26.70 -8.99
CA GLY A 386 -14.95 27.21 -7.80
C GLY A 386 -15.94 27.32 -6.65
N PRO A 387 -15.45 27.46 -5.41
CA PRO A 387 -16.30 27.76 -4.28
C PRO A 387 -17.05 29.09 -4.50
N GLN A 388 -18.22 29.24 -3.87
CA GLN A 388 -19.03 30.45 -3.97
C GLN A 388 -18.33 31.63 -3.27
N GLY A 389 -17.50 32.38 -3.99
CA GLY A 389 -16.84 33.59 -3.49
C GLY A 389 -17.68 34.86 -3.67
N ALA A 390 -18.51 34.93 -4.72
CA ALA A 390 -19.39 36.06 -4.97
C ALA A 390 -20.62 35.64 -5.79
N ILE A 391 -21.77 36.27 -5.57
CA ILE A 391 -22.92 36.20 -6.47
C ILE A 391 -22.70 37.28 -7.53
N ILE A 392 -22.55 36.87 -8.79
CA ILE A 392 -22.29 37.77 -9.91
C ILE A 392 -23.60 38.02 -10.68
N ASP A 393 -23.85 39.29 -11.00
CA ASP A 393 -24.89 39.72 -11.93
C ASP A 393 -24.30 39.76 -13.35
N TYR A 394 -24.33 38.62 -14.04
CA TYR A 394 -23.75 38.49 -15.37
C TYR A 394 -24.34 39.46 -16.39
N LYS A 395 -25.62 39.84 -16.26
CA LYS A 395 -26.26 40.77 -17.19
C LYS A 395 -25.65 42.16 -17.14
N ASN A 396 -25.21 42.58 -15.95
CA ASN A 396 -24.70 43.93 -15.71
C ASN A 396 -23.18 43.94 -15.40
N HIS A 397 -22.50 42.80 -15.52
CA HIS A 397 -21.07 42.62 -15.24
C HIS A 397 -20.63 43.21 -13.88
N ARG A 398 -21.37 42.91 -12.80
CA ARG A 398 -21.04 43.39 -11.45
C ARG A 398 -21.24 42.32 -10.38
N ASP A 399 -20.55 42.48 -9.25
CA ASP A 399 -20.79 41.65 -8.07
C ASP A 399 -22.10 42.08 -7.38
N LYS A 400 -23.07 41.18 -7.31
CA LYS A 400 -24.30 41.37 -6.54
C LYS A 400 -24.05 41.19 -5.04
N LYS A 401 -23.15 40.27 -4.68
CA LYS A 401 -22.72 40.04 -3.30
C LYS A 401 -21.35 39.39 -3.29
N TYR A 402 -20.37 40.02 -2.66
CA TYR A 402 -19.07 39.43 -2.41
C TYR A 402 -19.07 38.80 -1.02
N TYR A 403 -18.81 37.50 -0.92
CA TYR A 403 -18.54 36.85 0.35
C TYR A 403 -17.05 37.13 0.63
N GLY A 404 -16.75 37.85 1.72
CA GLY A 404 -15.38 38.26 2.06
C GLY A 404 -14.40 37.08 2.05
N LYS A 405 -13.09 37.36 1.98
CA LYS A 405 -12.06 36.33 2.14
C LYS A 405 -12.27 35.67 3.50
N GLY A 406 -12.71 34.42 3.49
CA GLY A 406 -12.89 33.55 4.66
C GLY A 406 -12.11 32.29 4.41
#